data_AF-A0A7C4VI35-F1
#
_entry.id   AF-A0A7C4VI35-F1
#
_cell.length_a   1.000
_cell.length_b   1.000
_cell.length_c   1.000
_cell.angle_alpha   90.00
_cell.angle_beta   90.00
_cell.angle_gamma   90.00
#
_symmetry.space_group_name_H-M   'P 1'
#
loop_
_entity.id
_entity.type
_entity.pdbx_description
1 polymer ?
#
loop_
_entity_poly.entity_id
_entity_poly.type
_entity_poly.pdbx_seq_one_letter_code
_entity_poly.pdbx_strand_id
1 'polypeptide(L)'
;MKLKIKEILIICVIAILAFPSLSMSNPSVLIEFLYYSVCQDCPELQIYYEVYMHNSQIVDNIQRDYGNNVLIKRIDWYSQEGQEKRAFYNLTRMDWNTIVINEEIILKGGDQFVNETYLRSIIDSYLALEHDIAILDVSINPRSLSKGEILNMTITVTNSGKQSESFNITIYFNNTSLETLLRNFLEPNASKTLTFDLNTTDFPEGYYDIIVYANPVQNELNIADNLYCAGIVEIKAQNTVSTIIHDLAVVSVIPSKSIIKSHEQISVTVTVKNLGTVAEIFTLKIFLNESLIKEINSMSLNPEQSISESFILDSFNLSAGNYVIKACIEPIESELKKENNEFSCMINILQSSDKMFDYTINIPLAFIFGFLETFSPCLVILLSFVLSYTIGKGTSFKEGFFYVMIFGIGFVSAALIISLITILIFFSVSFQTILIWAACIFAILFGLNTIGLDIIRFFKVKGETKVLVQKLAKKYVKTYTGIVILGFLFYFLDPCVAPLFFAMAPLILNVDFTLIVISFCLGVMLPFVGIGIIAGSVSKLARNMYKHKFKLRVMSGLILICYSMYIIIFHLVY
;
A
#
# COMPACT_ATOMS: atom_id res chain seq x y z
N MET A 1 5.40 -21.00 -45.33
CA MET A 1 5.78 -21.60 -44.03
C MET A 1 4.57 -21.48 -43.10
N LYS A 2 3.79 -22.55 -42.93
CA LYS A 2 2.57 -22.51 -42.12
C LYS A 2 2.95 -22.70 -40.65
N LEU A 3 3.30 -21.63 -39.94
CA LEU A 3 3.31 -21.69 -38.48
C LEU A 3 1.89 -22.08 -38.04
N LYS A 4 1.76 -23.19 -37.34
CA LYS A 4 0.47 -23.59 -36.79
C LYS A 4 0.12 -22.60 -35.70
N ILE A 5 -1.15 -22.18 -35.60
CA ILE A 5 -1.66 -21.26 -34.55
C ILE A 5 -1.15 -21.63 -33.13
N LYS A 6 -0.91 -22.93 -32.88
CA LYS A 6 -0.29 -23.45 -31.65
C LYS A 6 1.12 -22.93 -31.37
N GLU A 7 1.96 -22.81 -32.40
CA GLU A 7 3.34 -22.31 -32.28
C GLU A 7 3.34 -20.80 -31.99
N ILE A 8 2.42 -20.05 -32.62
CA ILE A 8 2.22 -18.61 -32.37
C ILE A 8 1.77 -18.38 -30.92
N LEU A 9 0.80 -19.16 -30.43
CA LEU A 9 0.29 -19.01 -29.07
C LEU A 9 1.36 -19.32 -28.00
N ILE A 10 2.19 -20.36 -28.25
CA ILE A 10 3.30 -20.72 -27.36
C ILE A 10 4.39 -19.65 -27.39
N ILE A 11 4.70 -19.08 -28.56
CA ILE A 11 5.65 -17.97 -28.68
C ILE A 11 5.12 -16.72 -27.97
N CYS A 12 3.81 -16.41 -28.07
CA CYS A 12 3.22 -15.30 -27.32
C CYS A 12 3.28 -15.54 -25.81
N VAL A 13 2.96 -16.74 -25.32
CA VAL A 13 3.02 -17.07 -23.89
C VAL A 13 4.46 -17.06 -23.37
N ILE A 14 5.42 -17.59 -24.15
CA ILE A 14 6.84 -17.51 -23.82
C ILE A 14 7.33 -16.07 -23.88
N ALA A 15 6.91 -15.26 -24.85
CA ALA A 15 7.27 -13.84 -24.93
C ALA A 15 6.71 -13.04 -23.74
N ILE A 16 5.51 -13.38 -23.26
CA ILE A 16 4.89 -12.76 -22.07
C ILE A 16 5.60 -13.22 -20.79
N LEU A 17 5.97 -14.50 -20.68
CA LEU A 17 6.70 -15.07 -19.53
C LEU A 17 8.20 -14.74 -19.53
N ALA A 18 8.75 -14.39 -20.69
CA ALA A 18 10.15 -14.07 -20.90
C ALA A 18 10.35 -12.58 -21.16
N PHE A 19 9.41 -11.70 -20.80
CA PHE A 19 9.77 -10.32 -20.50
C PHE A 19 10.68 -10.40 -19.27
N PRO A 20 12.00 -10.27 -19.44
CA PRO A 20 12.79 -9.85 -18.30
C PRO A 20 12.25 -8.45 -17.97
N SER A 21 12.27 -8.08 -16.71
CA SER A 21 12.31 -6.68 -16.33
C SER A 21 13.44 -6.01 -17.12
N LEU A 22 13.14 -5.51 -18.32
CA LEU A 22 13.94 -4.46 -18.91
C LEU A 22 13.72 -3.31 -17.95
N SER A 23 14.70 -3.13 -17.08
CA SER A 23 15.09 -1.82 -16.61
C SER A 23 15.42 -0.99 -17.86
N MET A 24 14.39 -0.54 -18.56
CA MET A 24 14.50 0.70 -19.29
C MET A 24 14.86 1.71 -18.21
N SER A 25 15.93 2.48 -18.41
CA SER A 25 16.13 3.68 -17.60
C SER A 25 14.86 4.49 -17.80
N ASN A 26 13.94 4.41 -16.84
CA ASN A 26 12.72 5.18 -16.91
C ASN A 26 13.19 6.64 -16.97
N PRO A 27 12.75 7.42 -17.97
CA PRO A 27 12.99 8.85 -17.91
C PRO A 27 12.41 9.34 -16.58
N SER A 28 13.18 10.14 -15.84
CA SER A 28 12.80 10.64 -14.52
C SER A 28 11.43 11.35 -14.54
N VAL A 29 11.08 11.93 -15.71
CA VAL A 29 9.76 12.52 -15.98
C VAL A 29 9.23 12.09 -17.36
N LEU A 30 8.06 11.46 -17.39
CA LEU A 30 7.24 11.19 -18.58
C LEU A 30 6.15 12.24 -18.70
N ILE A 31 6.04 12.90 -19.85
CA ILE A 31 4.94 13.81 -20.18
C ILE A 31 4.12 13.22 -21.32
N GLU A 32 2.86 12.92 -21.07
CA GLU A 32 1.90 12.53 -22.10
C GLU A 32 1.08 13.74 -22.53
N PHE A 33 1.22 14.15 -23.79
CA PHE A 33 0.45 15.24 -24.37
C PHE A 33 -0.65 14.68 -25.26
N LEU A 34 -1.88 14.67 -24.76
CA LEU A 34 -3.05 14.18 -25.47
C LEU A 34 -3.63 15.31 -26.34
N TYR A 35 -3.30 15.32 -27.62
CA TYR A 35 -3.56 16.44 -28.50
C TYR A 35 -4.52 16.10 -29.65
N TYR A 36 -5.21 17.12 -30.16
CA TYR A 36 -5.94 17.06 -31.41
C TYR A 36 -5.63 18.31 -32.22
N SER A 37 -5.16 18.13 -33.46
CA SER A 37 -4.92 19.26 -34.36
C SER A 37 -6.25 19.83 -34.82
N VAL A 38 -6.60 21.02 -34.32
CA VAL A 38 -7.79 21.74 -34.73
C VAL A 38 -7.59 22.36 -36.12
N CYS A 39 -8.67 22.57 -36.88
CA CYS A 39 -8.65 23.19 -38.20
C CYS A 39 -8.16 24.65 -38.13
N GLN A 40 -7.12 25.00 -38.91
CA GLN A 40 -6.54 26.34 -38.98
C GLN A 40 -7.44 27.36 -39.71
N ASP A 41 -8.16 26.94 -40.77
CA ASP A 41 -8.93 27.84 -41.64
C ASP A 41 -10.42 27.92 -41.25
N CYS A 42 -10.77 27.51 -40.03
CA CYS A 42 -12.14 27.43 -39.54
C CYS A 42 -12.43 28.57 -38.54
N PRO A 43 -13.19 29.63 -38.91
CA PRO A 43 -13.37 30.83 -38.07
C PRO A 43 -13.98 30.54 -36.69
N GLU A 44 -14.87 29.54 -36.59
CA GLU A 44 -15.55 29.16 -35.34
C GLU A 44 -14.63 28.41 -34.36
N LEU A 45 -13.47 27.93 -34.82
CA LEU A 45 -12.54 27.11 -34.04
C LEU A 45 -11.16 27.76 -33.83
N GLN A 46 -11.02 29.02 -34.23
CA GLN A 46 -9.76 29.75 -34.19
C GLN A 46 -9.14 29.80 -32.77
N ILE A 47 -9.96 30.05 -31.75
CA ILE A 47 -9.51 30.10 -30.34
C ILE A 47 -8.91 28.76 -29.91
N TYR A 48 -9.54 27.66 -30.30
CA TYR A 48 -9.09 26.31 -29.99
C TYR A 48 -7.78 25.95 -30.72
N TYR A 49 -7.63 26.42 -31.96
CA TYR A 49 -6.37 26.28 -32.70
C TYR A 49 -5.23 27.06 -32.04
N GLU A 50 -5.48 28.27 -31.56
CA GLU A 50 -4.48 29.09 -30.85
C GLU A 50 -4.03 28.44 -29.54
N VAL A 51 -4.96 27.91 -28.75
CA VAL A 51 -4.68 27.18 -27.51
C VAL A 51 -3.88 25.91 -27.78
N TYR A 52 -4.22 25.15 -28.84
CA TYR A 52 -3.46 23.99 -29.28
C TYR A 52 -2.03 24.37 -29.65
N MET A 53 -1.85 25.42 -30.47
CA MET A 53 -0.52 25.85 -30.92
C MET A 53 0.33 26.32 -29.75
N HIS A 54 -0.23 27.09 -28.81
CA HIS A 54 0.48 27.53 -27.60
C HIS A 54 0.94 26.36 -26.74
N ASN A 55 0.03 25.44 -26.39
CA ASN A 55 0.38 24.28 -25.55
C ASN A 55 1.37 23.36 -26.25
N SER A 56 1.21 23.13 -27.56
CA SER A 56 2.15 22.34 -28.35
C SER A 56 3.54 22.95 -28.38
N GLN A 57 3.66 24.28 -28.50
CA GLN A 57 4.94 24.99 -28.46
C GLN A 57 5.61 24.89 -27.09
N ILE A 58 4.84 25.02 -25.99
CA ILE A 58 5.37 24.82 -24.63
C ILE A 58 5.96 23.41 -24.50
N VAL A 59 5.21 22.38 -24.92
CA VAL A 59 5.66 20.99 -24.88
C VAL A 59 6.97 20.81 -25.66
N ASP A 60 7.09 21.40 -26.85
CA ASP A 60 8.34 21.37 -27.63
C ASP A 60 9.51 22.10 -26.93
N ASN A 61 9.24 23.24 -26.31
CA ASN A 61 10.23 23.98 -25.51
C ASN A 61 10.72 23.15 -24.32
N ILE A 62 9.82 22.46 -23.61
CA ILE A 62 10.18 21.56 -22.50
C ILE A 62 11.09 20.44 -22.98
N GLN A 63 10.75 19.74 -24.07
CA GLN A 63 11.59 18.65 -24.59
C GLN A 63 13.00 19.15 -24.98
N ARG A 64 13.09 20.35 -25.57
CA ARG A 64 14.35 20.96 -25.96
C ARG A 64 15.20 21.34 -24.74
N ASP A 65 14.60 21.94 -23.74
CA ASP A 65 15.32 22.55 -22.62
C ASP A 65 15.76 21.49 -21.58
N TYR A 66 14.93 20.47 -21.33
CA TYR A 66 15.22 19.39 -20.39
C TYR A 66 15.93 18.17 -21.02
N GLY A 67 15.98 18.11 -22.36
CA GLY A 67 16.68 17.07 -23.09
C GLY A 67 16.24 15.66 -22.70
N ASN A 68 17.19 14.79 -22.36
CA ASN A 68 16.93 13.39 -22.04
C ASN A 68 16.29 13.17 -20.65
N ASN A 69 16.22 14.21 -19.80
CA ASN A 69 15.65 14.10 -18.46
C ASN A 69 14.12 14.06 -18.48
N VAL A 70 13.51 14.52 -19.58
CA VAL A 70 12.06 14.50 -19.81
C VAL A 70 11.78 13.77 -21.12
N LEU A 71 10.92 12.75 -21.06
CA LEU A 71 10.40 12.07 -22.25
C LEU A 71 9.00 12.59 -22.55
N ILE A 72 8.82 13.18 -23.73
CA ILE A 72 7.49 13.62 -24.19
C ILE A 72 6.90 12.60 -25.15
N LYS A 73 5.71 12.12 -24.83
CA LYS A 73 4.88 11.26 -25.65
C LYS A 73 3.66 12.02 -26.16
N ARG A 74 3.62 12.29 -27.45
CA ARG A 74 2.46 12.93 -28.12
C ARG A 74 1.46 11.87 -28.51
N ILE A 75 0.25 11.95 -27.97
CA ILE A 75 -0.82 10.96 -28.18
C ILE A 75 -1.99 11.65 -28.87
N ASP A 76 -2.36 11.17 -30.06
CA ASP A 76 -3.52 11.68 -30.77
C ASP A 76 -4.81 11.34 -30.01
N TRP A 77 -5.62 12.35 -29.72
CA TRP A 77 -6.84 12.29 -28.93
C TRP A 77 -7.89 11.27 -29.42
N TYR A 78 -7.96 11.06 -30.73
CA TYR A 78 -8.92 10.16 -31.37
C TYR A 78 -8.34 8.80 -31.70
N SER A 79 -7.01 8.62 -31.60
CA SER A 79 -6.37 7.32 -31.71
C SER A 79 -6.87 6.33 -30.66
N GLN A 80 -6.66 5.04 -30.89
CA GLN A 80 -7.01 3.99 -29.93
C GLN A 80 -6.34 4.24 -28.56
N GLU A 81 -5.05 4.57 -28.56
CA GLU A 81 -4.28 4.90 -27.36
C GLU A 81 -4.84 6.14 -26.64
N GLY A 82 -5.20 7.18 -27.38
CA GLY A 82 -5.83 8.38 -26.82
C GLY A 82 -7.17 8.10 -26.15
N GLN A 83 -7.97 7.19 -26.71
CA GLN A 83 -9.25 6.78 -26.12
C GLN A 83 -9.06 5.97 -24.82
N GLU A 84 -8.06 5.09 -24.79
CA GLU A 84 -7.69 4.31 -23.60
C GLU A 84 -7.20 5.24 -22.48
N LYS A 85 -6.27 6.17 -22.78
CA LYS A 85 -5.75 7.15 -21.82
C LYS A 85 -6.83 8.12 -21.32
N ARG A 86 -7.79 8.52 -22.16
CA ARG A 86 -8.95 9.31 -21.72
C ARG A 86 -9.81 8.58 -20.68
N ALA A 87 -10.06 7.29 -20.89
CA ALA A 87 -10.82 6.49 -19.93
C ALA A 87 -10.03 6.32 -18.63
N PHE A 88 -8.73 6.09 -18.72
CA PHE A 88 -7.83 5.95 -17.57
C PHE A 88 -7.77 7.22 -16.71
N TYR A 89 -7.60 8.40 -17.33
CA TYR A 89 -7.53 9.69 -16.64
C TYR A 89 -8.90 10.34 -16.36
N ASN A 90 -10.01 9.64 -16.64
CA ASN A 90 -11.38 10.15 -16.46
C ASN A 90 -11.62 11.51 -17.17
N LEU A 91 -11.14 11.62 -18.42
CA LEU A 91 -11.25 12.84 -19.23
C LEU A 91 -12.52 12.85 -20.08
N THR A 92 -13.18 14.02 -20.13
CA THR A 92 -14.34 14.25 -20.99
C THR A 92 -13.93 14.50 -22.43
N ARG A 93 -14.90 14.52 -23.35
CA ARG A 93 -14.64 14.77 -24.78
C ARG A 93 -14.09 16.17 -25.08
N MET A 94 -14.25 17.11 -24.14
CA MET A 94 -13.81 18.51 -24.27
C MET A 94 -12.39 18.74 -23.72
N ASP A 95 -11.82 17.78 -22.98
CA ASP A 95 -10.50 17.89 -22.36
C ASP A 95 -9.36 17.50 -23.34
N TRP A 96 -9.57 17.63 -24.66
CA TRP A 96 -8.49 17.44 -25.64
C TRP A 96 -7.41 18.50 -25.43
N ASN A 97 -6.15 18.29 -25.81
CA ASN A 97 -5.01 19.18 -25.47
C ASN A 97 -4.54 19.08 -24.00
N THR A 98 -4.84 17.97 -23.32
CA THR A 98 -4.43 17.71 -21.92
C THR A 98 -2.96 17.30 -21.84
N ILE A 99 -2.24 17.80 -20.84
CA ILE A 99 -0.87 17.37 -20.51
C ILE A 99 -0.93 16.57 -19.21
N VAL A 100 -0.38 15.35 -19.22
CA VAL A 100 -0.25 14.50 -18.04
C VAL A 100 1.22 14.26 -17.72
N ILE A 101 1.60 14.38 -16.46
CA ILE A 101 2.99 14.26 -16.00
C ILE A 101 3.07 13.05 -15.06
N ASN A 102 3.94 12.09 -15.38
CA ASN A 102 4.16 10.85 -14.63
C ASN A 102 2.87 10.08 -14.29
N GLU A 103 1.84 10.19 -15.14
CA GLU A 103 0.51 9.59 -14.92
C GLU A 103 -0.24 10.06 -13.66
N GLU A 104 0.30 11.03 -12.91
CA GLU A 104 -0.24 11.51 -11.64
C GLU A 104 -0.88 12.90 -11.76
N ILE A 105 -0.16 13.85 -12.37
CA ILE A 105 -0.60 15.25 -12.46
C ILE A 105 -1.24 15.49 -13.83
N ILE A 106 -2.51 15.91 -13.82
CA ILE A 106 -3.30 16.14 -15.03
C ILE A 106 -3.58 17.64 -15.17
N LEU A 107 -2.98 18.26 -16.18
CA LEU A 107 -3.29 19.62 -16.61
C LEU A 107 -4.33 19.54 -17.72
N LYS A 108 -5.61 19.66 -17.35
CA LYS A 108 -6.73 19.55 -18.28
C LYS A 108 -6.63 20.59 -19.39
N GLY A 109 -6.79 20.12 -20.62
CA GLY A 109 -6.80 20.95 -21.82
C GLY A 109 -8.17 21.54 -22.15
N GLY A 110 -8.45 21.62 -23.44
CA GLY A 110 -9.66 22.18 -24.05
C GLY A 110 -9.34 23.56 -24.60
N ASP A 111 -10.01 24.56 -24.04
CA ASP A 111 -9.77 25.99 -24.29
C ASP A 111 -8.74 26.62 -23.35
N GLN A 112 -8.07 25.82 -22.51
CA GLN A 112 -7.15 26.31 -21.49
C GLN A 112 -5.70 26.38 -21.98
N PHE A 113 -5.09 27.55 -21.78
CA PHE A 113 -3.65 27.75 -21.95
C PHE A 113 -2.88 27.16 -20.77
N VAL A 114 -1.88 26.34 -21.06
CA VAL A 114 -0.95 25.82 -20.06
C VAL A 114 0.00 26.93 -19.62
N ASN A 115 0.18 27.04 -18.31
CA ASN A 115 1.18 27.93 -17.73
C ASN A 115 2.55 27.21 -17.74
N GLU A 116 3.46 27.69 -18.58
CA GLU A 116 4.79 27.11 -18.74
C GLU A 116 5.61 27.12 -17.45
N THR A 117 5.58 28.21 -16.68
CA THR A 117 6.30 28.33 -15.41
C THR A 117 5.81 27.29 -14.40
N TYR A 118 4.50 27.08 -14.35
CA TYR A 118 3.92 26.06 -13.47
C TYR A 118 4.32 24.64 -13.91
N LEU A 119 4.23 24.35 -15.21
CA LEU A 119 4.67 23.06 -15.76
C LEU A 119 6.14 22.78 -15.46
N ARG A 120 7.02 23.76 -15.66
CA ARG A 120 8.45 23.67 -15.32
C ARG A 120 8.68 23.42 -13.84
N SER A 121 7.97 24.13 -12.96
CA SER A 121 8.08 23.92 -11.50
C SER A 121 7.74 22.49 -11.07
N ILE A 122 6.76 21.86 -11.74
CA ILE A 122 6.40 20.46 -11.48
C ILE A 122 7.52 19.54 -11.96
N ILE A 123 8.02 19.75 -13.18
CA ILE A 123 9.11 18.94 -13.75
C ILE A 123 10.36 19.03 -12.87
N ASP A 124 10.76 20.24 -12.50
CA ASP A 124 11.92 20.50 -11.63
C ASP A 124 11.76 19.79 -10.27
N SER A 125 10.54 19.75 -9.72
CA SER A 125 10.28 19.03 -8.47
C SER A 125 10.47 17.50 -8.59
N TYR A 126 10.11 16.90 -9.73
CA TYR A 126 10.36 15.48 -9.97
C TYR A 126 11.83 15.17 -10.19
N LEU A 127 12.54 16.05 -10.90
CA LEU A 127 13.98 15.93 -11.13
C LEU A 127 14.78 16.15 -9.85
N ALA A 128 14.31 16.99 -8.93
CA ALA A 128 14.92 17.19 -7.62
C ALA A 128 14.91 15.92 -6.75
N LEU A 129 13.99 14.98 -6.99
CA LEU A 129 13.89 13.72 -6.26
C LEU A 129 14.81 12.59 -6.78
N GLU A 130 15.57 12.84 -7.85
CA GLU A 130 16.56 11.86 -8.32
C GLU A 130 17.76 11.79 -7.38
N HIS A 131 18.25 12.96 -6.95
CA HIS A 131 19.40 13.14 -6.05
C HIS A 131 18.98 14.07 -4.91
N ASP A 132 18.93 13.58 -3.67
CA ASP A 132 18.50 14.35 -2.51
C ASP A 132 19.13 13.79 -1.23
N ILE A 133 20.07 14.54 -0.65
CA ILE A 133 20.74 14.27 0.62
C ILE A 133 20.36 15.32 1.65
N ALA A 134 19.61 14.92 2.67
CA ALA A 134 19.13 15.82 3.70
C ALA A 134 19.67 15.47 5.09
N ILE A 135 19.93 16.48 5.92
CA ILE A 135 20.16 16.29 7.36
C ILE A 135 18.81 16.32 8.07
N LEU A 136 18.41 15.18 8.63
CA LEU A 136 17.13 15.04 9.32
C LEU A 136 17.16 15.61 10.74
N ASP A 137 18.25 15.34 11.47
CA ASP A 137 18.37 15.74 12.86
C ASP A 137 19.82 15.87 13.29
N VAL A 138 20.08 16.80 14.21
CA VAL A 138 21.35 16.94 14.91
C VAL A 138 21.08 17.10 16.39
N SER A 139 21.39 16.07 17.16
CA SER A 139 21.32 16.12 18.62
C SER A 139 22.70 16.39 19.21
N ILE A 140 22.74 17.34 20.15
CA ILE A 140 23.97 17.77 20.83
C ILE A 140 23.78 17.56 22.33
N ASN A 141 24.75 16.88 22.96
CA ASN A 141 24.74 16.66 24.40
C ASN A 141 26.17 16.66 24.97
N PRO A 142 26.48 17.45 26.01
CA PRO A 142 25.64 18.47 26.66
C PRO A 142 25.60 19.81 25.90
N ARG A 143 24.55 20.64 26.09
CA ARG A 143 24.46 21.99 25.46
C ARG A 143 25.22 23.09 26.21
N SER A 144 25.64 22.83 27.44
CA SER A 144 26.46 23.72 28.25
C SER A 144 27.49 22.87 28.96
N LEU A 145 28.78 23.17 28.77
CA LEU A 145 29.88 22.36 29.29
C LEU A 145 31.05 23.20 29.75
N SER A 146 31.82 22.65 30.69
CA SER A 146 33.06 23.27 31.13
C SER A 146 34.16 23.01 30.11
N LYS A 147 35.08 23.96 29.99
CA LYS A 147 36.27 23.80 29.17
C LYS A 147 37.01 22.49 29.50
N GLY A 148 37.26 21.68 28.47
CA GLY A 148 37.94 20.38 28.58
C GLY A 148 37.01 19.17 28.69
N GLU A 149 35.70 19.39 28.79
CA GLU A 149 34.70 18.32 28.65
C GLU A 149 34.46 17.98 27.17
N ILE A 150 33.95 16.77 26.92
CA ILE A 150 33.67 16.26 25.58
C ILE A 150 32.24 16.61 25.20
N LEU A 151 32.07 17.24 24.04
CA LEU A 151 30.77 17.50 23.42
C LEU A 151 30.43 16.37 22.45
N ASN A 152 29.33 15.67 22.68
CA ASN A 152 28.88 14.59 21.80
C ASN A 152 27.79 15.10 20.86
N MET A 153 27.96 14.87 19.57
CA MET A 153 27.01 15.23 18.53
C MET A 153 26.59 13.99 17.75
N THR A 154 25.29 13.83 17.55
CA THR A 154 24.72 12.74 16.77
C THR A 154 23.92 13.33 15.62
N ILE A 155 24.42 13.10 14.39
CA ILE A 155 23.89 13.64 13.15
C ILE A 155 23.18 12.51 12.41
N THR A 156 21.90 12.70 12.11
CA THR A 156 21.12 11.79 11.28
C THR A 156 20.99 12.39 9.88
N VAL A 157 21.53 11.68 8.90
CA VAL A 157 21.48 12.05 7.48
C VAL A 157 20.68 11.02 6.70
N THR A 158 19.95 11.46 5.67
CA THR A 158 19.15 10.59 4.82
C THR A 158 19.41 10.88 3.36
N ASN A 159 19.23 9.86 2.53
CA ASN A 159 19.12 10.00 1.09
C ASN A 159 17.64 9.85 0.73
N SER A 160 16.97 10.96 0.46
CA SER A 160 15.56 10.99 0.03
C SER A 160 15.43 10.80 -1.50
N GLY A 161 16.57 10.74 -2.20
CA GLY A 161 16.64 10.53 -3.64
C GLY A 161 16.42 9.07 -4.05
N LYS A 162 16.40 8.86 -5.38
CA LYS A 162 16.23 7.54 -6.01
C LYS A 162 17.55 6.85 -6.37
N GLN A 163 18.68 7.54 -6.26
CA GLN A 163 20.01 7.01 -6.58
C GLN A 163 20.87 6.86 -5.33
N SER A 164 21.80 5.90 -5.34
CA SER A 164 22.76 5.73 -4.25
C SER A 164 23.83 6.81 -4.33
N GLU A 165 24.13 7.45 -3.20
CA GLU A 165 24.93 8.67 -3.16
C GLU A 165 26.15 8.56 -2.25
N SER A 166 27.19 9.32 -2.59
CA SER A 166 28.39 9.48 -1.78
C SER A 166 28.71 10.95 -1.54
N PHE A 167 28.68 11.38 -0.29
CA PHE A 167 28.84 12.78 0.10
C PHE A 167 29.70 12.95 1.34
N ASN A 168 30.06 14.19 1.63
CA ASN A 168 30.79 14.58 2.83
C ASN A 168 29.89 15.39 3.75
N ILE A 169 30.17 15.39 5.05
CA ILE A 169 29.47 16.26 6.01
C ILE A 169 30.51 17.15 6.66
N THR A 170 30.25 18.45 6.70
CA THR A 170 31.10 19.45 7.34
C THR A 170 30.38 20.07 8.53
N ILE A 171 31.05 20.17 9.67
CA ILE A 171 30.52 20.78 10.89
C ILE A 171 31.20 22.15 11.09
N TYR A 172 30.38 23.18 11.33
CA TYR A 172 30.81 24.56 11.54
C TYR A 172 30.53 25.02 12.97
N PHE A 173 31.51 25.72 13.55
CA PHE A 173 31.40 26.45 14.83
C PHE A 173 31.61 27.94 14.56
N ASN A 174 30.60 28.79 14.80
CA ASN A 174 30.67 30.24 14.53
C ASN A 174 31.28 30.56 13.14
N ASN A 175 30.82 29.84 12.10
CA ASN A 175 31.28 29.90 10.70
C ASN A 175 32.68 29.35 10.38
N THR A 176 33.40 28.77 11.34
CA THR A 176 34.68 28.10 11.08
C THR A 176 34.43 26.61 10.87
N SER A 177 34.84 26.05 9.72
CA SER A 177 34.76 24.61 9.44
C SER A 177 35.73 23.86 10.34
N LEU A 178 35.22 23.00 11.21
CA LEU A 178 36.03 22.29 12.18
C LEU A 178 36.52 20.95 11.65
N GLU A 179 35.59 20.15 11.12
CA GLU A 179 35.88 18.80 10.66
C GLU A 179 34.93 18.38 9.54
N THR A 180 35.43 17.53 8.63
CA THR A 180 34.66 16.96 7.53
C THR A 180 34.66 15.43 7.64
N LEU A 181 33.49 14.83 7.85
CA LEU A 181 33.28 13.39 7.76
C LEU A 181 33.21 13.00 6.28
N LEU A 182 34.26 12.31 5.80
CA LEU A 182 34.45 12.01 4.37
C LEU A 182 33.77 10.70 3.94
N ARG A 183 33.25 10.70 2.71
CA ARG A 183 32.75 9.53 1.97
C ARG A 183 31.69 8.73 2.73
N ASN A 184 30.62 9.41 3.11
CA ASN A 184 29.40 8.76 3.58
C ASN A 184 28.61 8.24 2.37
N PHE A 185 28.27 6.96 2.40
CA PHE A 185 27.51 6.30 1.36
C PHE A 185 26.10 5.95 1.88
N LEU A 186 25.08 6.27 1.09
CA LEU A 186 23.68 5.98 1.39
C LEU A 186 22.96 5.45 0.16
N GLU A 187 22.26 4.32 0.33
CA GLU A 187 21.29 3.80 -0.65
C GLU A 187 20.03 4.68 -0.71
N PRO A 188 19.22 4.59 -1.78
CA PRO A 188 17.96 5.33 -1.90
C PRO A 188 17.03 5.09 -0.70
N ASN A 189 16.43 6.15 -0.17
CA ASN A 189 15.55 6.14 1.01
C ASN A 189 16.19 5.59 2.30
N ALA A 190 17.52 5.47 2.35
CA ALA A 190 18.22 5.02 3.55
C ALA A 190 18.66 6.22 4.40
N SER A 191 18.62 6.03 5.72
CA SER A 191 19.19 6.97 6.68
C SER A 191 20.32 6.35 7.47
N LYS A 192 21.27 7.19 7.90
CA LYS A 192 22.40 6.78 8.74
C LYS A 192 22.64 7.82 9.80
N THR A 193 22.92 7.33 11.01
CA THR A 193 23.30 8.15 12.14
C THR A 193 24.83 8.10 12.31
N LEU A 194 25.43 9.27 12.42
CA LEU A 194 26.86 9.48 12.60
C LEU A 194 27.08 10.16 13.95
N THR A 195 28.10 9.73 14.67
CA THR A 195 28.48 10.29 15.97
C THR A 195 29.80 11.03 15.84
N PHE A 196 29.91 12.14 16.58
CA PHE A 196 31.06 13.01 16.57
C PHE A 196 31.32 13.53 17.98
N ASP A 197 32.52 13.27 18.50
CA ASP A 197 32.92 13.64 19.86
C ASP A 197 34.01 14.71 19.78
N LEU A 198 33.75 15.89 20.34
CA LEU A 198 34.65 17.04 20.29
C LEU A 198 35.25 17.36 21.66
N ASN A 199 36.57 17.43 21.73
CA ASN A 199 37.27 17.92 22.92
C ASN A 199 37.31 19.45 22.93
N THR A 200 36.71 20.08 23.95
CA THR A 200 36.63 21.54 24.09
C THR A 200 37.85 22.20 24.75
N THR A 201 38.92 21.46 25.01
CA THR A 201 40.11 21.98 25.73
C THR A 201 40.71 23.23 25.08
N ASP A 202 40.74 23.29 23.74
CA ASP A 202 41.37 24.38 23.00
C ASP A 202 40.38 25.49 22.58
N PHE A 203 39.10 25.35 22.93
CA PHE A 203 38.08 26.33 22.59
C PHE A 203 38.05 27.47 23.65
N PRO A 204 37.95 28.74 23.21
CA PRO A 204 37.65 29.86 24.08
C PRO A 204 36.30 29.70 24.78
N GLU A 205 36.12 30.38 25.91
CA GLU A 205 34.83 30.47 26.58
C GLU A 205 33.86 31.32 25.73
N GLY A 206 32.59 30.93 25.73
CA GLY A 206 31.56 31.65 24.99
C GLY A 206 30.49 30.76 24.38
N TYR A 207 29.68 31.40 23.54
CA TYR A 207 28.57 30.76 22.82
C TYR A 207 28.99 30.43 21.39
N TYR A 208 28.70 29.22 20.96
CA TYR A 208 29.03 28.71 19.64
C TYR A 208 27.77 28.26 18.91
N ASP A 209 27.49 28.90 17.78
CA ASP A 209 26.48 28.46 16.83
C ASP A 209 27.02 27.24 16.07
N ILE A 210 26.29 26.12 16.17
CA ILE A 210 26.62 24.88 15.49
C ILE A 210 25.74 24.72 14.26
N ILE A 211 26.39 24.58 13.11
CA ILE A 211 25.74 24.33 11.83
C ILE A 211 26.37 23.07 11.24
N VAL A 212 25.54 22.12 10.83
CA VAL A 212 25.98 20.92 10.12
C VAL A 212 25.54 21.04 8.67
N TYR A 213 26.45 20.72 7.75
CA TYR A 213 26.22 20.85 6.32
C TYR A 213 26.63 19.57 5.59
N ALA A 214 25.68 18.93 4.92
CA ALA A 214 25.97 17.86 3.98
C ALA A 214 26.37 18.51 2.64
N ASN A 215 27.54 18.16 2.13
CA ASN A 215 27.99 18.67 0.84
C ASN A 215 27.06 18.14 -0.27
N PRO A 216 26.47 19.02 -1.10
CA PRO A 216 25.56 18.61 -2.15
C PRO A 216 26.22 17.65 -3.14
N VAL A 217 25.44 16.67 -3.59
CA VAL A 217 25.87 15.74 -4.64
C VAL A 217 25.64 16.34 -6.03
N GLN A 218 26.23 15.73 -7.05
CA GLN A 218 26.13 16.25 -8.41
C GLN A 218 24.66 16.19 -8.89
N ASN A 219 24.14 17.33 -9.37
CA ASN A 219 22.77 17.49 -9.85
C ASN A 219 21.66 17.42 -8.78
N GLU A 220 22.01 17.54 -7.50
CA GLU A 220 21.03 17.79 -6.45
C GLU A 220 20.48 19.22 -6.57
N LEU A 221 19.15 19.33 -6.62
CA LEU A 221 18.45 20.62 -6.77
C LEU A 221 17.93 21.14 -5.42
N ASN A 222 17.47 20.24 -4.56
CA ASN A 222 17.06 20.56 -3.20
C ASN A 222 18.28 20.54 -2.30
N ILE A 223 18.98 21.67 -2.20
CA ILE A 223 20.20 21.80 -1.38
C ILE A 223 19.95 22.45 -0.01
N ALA A 224 18.70 22.81 0.27
CA ALA A 224 18.33 23.65 1.42
C ALA A 224 18.28 22.83 2.72
N ASP A 225 17.85 21.58 2.62
CA ASP A 225 17.77 20.59 3.70
C ASP A 225 19.10 19.86 3.95
N ASN A 226 20.12 20.12 3.14
CA ASN A 226 21.50 19.72 3.41
C ASN A 226 22.10 20.53 4.58
N LEU A 227 21.47 21.63 4.99
CA LEU A 227 21.93 22.52 6.06
C LEU A 227 21.03 22.40 7.30
N TYR A 228 21.63 22.08 8.44
CA TYR A 228 20.92 21.98 9.72
C TYR A 228 21.54 22.90 10.78
N CYS A 229 20.75 23.82 11.32
CA CYS A 229 21.14 24.69 12.43
C CYS A 229 20.85 23.98 13.75
N ALA A 230 21.88 23.42 14.39
CA ALA A 230 21.75 22.63 15.60
C ALA A 230 21.60 23.48 16.89
N GLY A 231 21.78 24.80 16.75
CA GLY A 231 21.62 25.79 17.80
C GLY A 231 22.93 26.13 18.51
N ILE A 232 22.81 26.71 19.70
CA ILE A 232 23.92 27.29 20.44
C ILE A 232 24.42 26.32 21.51
N VAL A 233 25.75 26.17 21.61
CA VAL A 233 26.44 25.50 22.72
C VAL A 233 27.24 26.52 23.52
N GLU A 234 27.17 26.43 24.85
CA GLU A 234 27.89 27.31 25.77
C GLU A 234 29.10 26.59 26.38
N ILE A 235 30.30 27.12 26.16
CA ILE A 235 31.53 26.66 26.82
C ILE A 235 31.84 27.61 27.99
N LYS A 236 31.74 27.08 29.21
CA LYS A 236 31.94 27.80 30.47
C LYS A 236 33.37 27.68 30.97
N ALA A 237 33.79 28.69 31.73
CA ALA A 237 34.92 28.57 32.64
C ALA A 237 34.70 27.35 33.55
N GLN A 238 35.76 26.57 33.77
CA GLN A 238 35.74 25.43 34.68
C GLN A 238 35.45 25.92 36.10
N ASN A 239 34.17 25.96 36.49
CA ASN A 239 33.75 26.59 37.74
C ASN A 239 33.41 25.55 38.81
N THR A 240 34.18 25.61 39.88
CA THR A 240 33.83 25.08 41.20
C THR A 240 32.58 25.80 41.75
N VAL A 241 31.71 24.99 42.37
CA VAL A 241 30.51 25.31 43.19
C VAL A 241 29.18 25.36 42.41
N SER A 242 28.51 24.19 42.35
CA SER A 242 27.13 24.03 41.87
C SER A 242 26.12 24.50 42.92
N THR A 243 25.25 25.43 42.54
CA THR A 243 24.00 25.72 43.27
C THR A 243 23.00 24.60 43.04
N ILE A 244 22.40 24.07 44.11
CA ILE A 244 21.31 23.09 44.01
C ILE A 244 20.04 23.79 43.49
N ILE A 245 19.47 23.27 42.40
CA ILE A 245 18.23 23.75 41.76
C ILE A 245 17.26 22.57 41.63
N HIS A 246 16.00 22.76 42.04
CA HIS A 246 14.90 21.81 41.88
C HIS A 246 13.98 22.31 40.74
N ASP A 247 13.75 21.51 39.69
CA ASP A 247 12.90 21.87 38.52
C ASP A 247 12.45 20.59 37.78
N LEU A 248 11.18 20.21 37.89
CA LEU A 248 10.54 19.19 37.05
C LEU A 248 9.66 19.85 36.01
N ALA A 249 9.55 19.24 34.83
CA ALA A 249 8.73 19.76 33.75
C ALA A 249 7.99 18.65 33.03
N VAL A 250 6.69 18.82 32.80
CA VAL A 250 5.95 18.07 31.80
C VAL A 250 6.25 18.71 30.44
N VAL A 251 7.09 18.04 29.65
CA VAL A 251 7.60 18.58 28.37
C VAL A 251 6.59 18.42 27.25
N SER A 252 5.82 17.32 27.26
CA SER A 252 4.87 17.05 26.19
C SER A 252 3.77 16.07 26.60
N VAL A 253 2.57 16.29 26.04
CA VAL A 253 1.48 15.32 25.98
C VAL A 253 1.13 15.12 24.51
N ILE A 254 1.52 13.98 23.95
CA ILE A 254 1.42 13.71 22.51
C ILE A 254 0.45 12.54 22.29
N PRO A 255 -0.78 12.79 21.82
CA PRO A 255 -1.63 11.74 21.32
C PRO A 255 -1.11 11.24 19.95
N SER A 256 -1.25 9.95 19.68
CA SER A 256 -0.94 9.37 18.36
C SER A 256 -1.77 9.98 17.22
N LYS A 257 -2.95 10.55 17.53
CA LYS A 257 -3.81 11.32 16.62
C LYS A 257 -4.51 12.45 17.37
N SER A 258 -4.59 13.62 16.76
CA SER A 258 -5.33 14.78 17.29
C SER A 258 -6.81 14.79 16.87
N ILE A 259 -7.18 14.03 15.83
CA ILE A 259 -8.55 13.86 15.37
C ILE A 259 -8.89 12.37 15.46
N ILE A 260 -9.91 12.04 16.24
CA ILE A 260 -10.29 10.67 16.58
C ILE A 260 -11.69 10.41 16.03
N LYS A 261 -11.90 9.28 15.35
CA LYS A 261 -13.26 8.85 15.00
C LYS A 261 -13.88 8.18 16.22
N SER A 262 -15.17 8.44 16.48
CA SER A 262 -15.87 7.78 17.59
C SER A 262 -15.66 6.25 17.59
N HIS A 263 -15.34 5.69 18.76
CA HIS A 263 -14.98 4.28 19.01
C HIS A 263 -13.56 3.84 18.58
N GLU A 264 -12.66 4.78 18.26
CA GLU A 264 -11.25 4.51 18.01
C GLU A 264 -10.42 4.63 19.31
N GLN A 265 -9.44 3.72 19.47
CA GLN A 265 -8.47 3.78 20.58
C GLN A 265 -7.21 4.49 20.11
N ILE A 266 -6.68 5.40 20.93
CA ILE A 266 -5.42 6.09 20.63
C ILE A 266 -4.43 5.90 21.76
N SER A 267 -3.14 5.77 21.43
CA SER A 267 -2.08 5.88 22.42
C SER A 267 -1.79 7.36 22.70
N VAL A 268 -1.50 7.69 23.96
CA VAL A 268 -1.07 9.00 24.40
C VAL A 268 0.24 8.84 25.16
N THR A 269 1.23 9.62 24.78
CA THR A 269 2.57 9.61 25.39
C THR A 269 2.79 10.91 26.15
N VAL A 270 3.13 10.80 27.43
CA VAL A 270 3.44 11.94 28.30
C VAL A 270 4.92 11.89 28.65
N THR A 271 5.63 12.99 28.45
CA THR A 271 7.07 13.08 28.74
C THR A 271 7.31 14.07 29.87
N VAL A 272 8.04 13.61 30.88
CA VAL A 272 8.50 14.42 32.03
C VAL A 272 10.01 14.52 31.99
N LYS A 273 10.57 15.69 32.24
CA LYS A 273 12.03 15.92 32.32
C LYS A 273 12.40 16.60 33.63
N ASN A 274 13.53 16.21 34.21
CA ASN A 274 14.17 16.91 35.31
C ASN A 274 15.16 17.94 34.75
N LEU A 275 14.86 19.22 34.98
CA LEU A 275 15.67 20.38 34.60
C LEU A 275 16.49 20.92 35.79
N GLY A 276 16.35 20.30 36.96
CA GLY A 276 17.10 20.60 38.17
C GLY A 276 18.46 19.90 38.23
N THR A 277 19.22 20.20 39.27
CA THR A 277 20.56 19.66 39.52
C THR A 277 20.58 18.51 40.54
N VAL A 278 19.41 18.10 41.06
CA VAL A 278 19.27 16.98 42.00
C VAL A 278 18.19 16.00 41.52
N ALA A 279 18.29 14.75 41.96
CA ALA A 279 17.32 13.72 41.62
C ALA A 279 16.01 13.93 42.39
N GLU A 280 14.88 13.79 41.69
CA GLU A 280 13.56 14.06 42.22
C GLU A 280 12.67 12.83 42.26
N ILE A 281 11.70 12.82 43.18
CA ILE A 281 10.65 11.81 43.26
C ILE A 281 9.30 12.51 43.16
N PHE A 282 8.43 12.03 42.26
CA PHE A 282 7.18 12.71 41.94
C PHE A 282 6.03 11.76 41.59
N THR A 283 4.83 12.33 41.54
CA THR A 283 3.59 11.68 41.11
C THR A 283 3.07 12.38 39.85
N LEU A 284 2.77 11.61 38.81
CA LEU A 284 2.17 12.09 37.55
C LEU A 284 0.68 11.79 37.56
N LYS A 285 -0.13 12.82 37.34
CA LYS A 285 -1.59 12.73 37.20
C LYS A 285 -1.99 13.16 35.80
N ILE A 286 -2.83 12.36 35.16
CA ILE A 286 -3.33 12.61 33.80
C ILE A 286 -4.85 12.72 33.87
N PHE A 287 -5.37 13.80 33.30
CA PHE A 287 -6.78 14.17 33.27
C PHE A 287 -7.29 14.23 31.83
N LEU A 288 -8.54 13.82 31.64
CA LEU A 288 -9.33 14.12 30.46
C LEU A 288 -10.40 15.15 30.84
N ASN A 289 -10.29 16.36 30.30
CA ASN A 289 -10.94 17.56 30.78
C ASN A 289 -10.66 17.75 32.28
N GLU A 290 -11.63 17.46 33.14
CA GLU A 290 -11.52 17.54 34.60
C GLU A 290 -11.46 16.16 35.29
N SER A 291 -11.64 15.07 34.54
CA SER A 291 -11.70 13.71 35.10
C SER A 291 -10.32 13.06 35.14
N LEU A 292 -9.89 12.56 36.30
CA LEU A 292 -8.64 11.82 36.44
C LEU A 292 -8.74 10.46 35.73
N ILE A 293 -7.86 10.21 34.76
CA ILE A 293 -7.83 8.96 33.99
C ILE A 293 -6.66 8.04 34.37
N LYS A 294 -5.56 8.62 34.87
CA LYS A 294 -4.37 7.85 35.28
C LYS A 294 -3.58 8.61 36.35
N GLU A 295 -3.08 7.86 37.32
CA GLU A 295 -2.14 8.35 38.34
C GLU A 295 -1.00 7.34 38.48
N ILE A 296 0.23 7.83 38.47
CA ILE A 296 1.45 7.04 38.62
C ILE A 296 2.24 7.65 39.77
N ASN A 297 2.50 6.86 40.80
CA ASN A 297 3.13 7.30 42.03
C ASN A 297 4.61 6.88 42.08
N SER A 298 5.41 7.66 42.81
CA SER A 298 6.80 7.32 43.17
C SER A 298 7.75 7.13 41.97
N MET A 299 7.61 7.96 40.93
CA MET A 299 8.60 8.00 39.85
C MET A 299 9.83 8.76 40.31
N SER A 300 11.03 8.33 39.89
CA SER A 300 12.28 9.01 40.20
C SER A 300 13.04 9.37 38.93
N LEU A 301 13.60 10.58 38.89
CA LEU A 301 14.28 11.13 37.72
C LEU A 301 15.56 11.86 38.14
N ASN A 302 16.71 11.43 37.64
CA ASN A 302 17.98 12.12 37.89
C ASN A 302 18.06 13.43 37.06
N PRO A 303 18.96 14.36 37.42
CA PRO A 303 19.18 15.59 36.67
C PRO A 303 19.34 15.35 35.16
N GLU A 304 18.74 16.21 34.35
CA GLU A 304 18.73 16.17 32.87
C GLU A 304 18.10 14.93 32.23
N GLN A 305 17.56 13.97 33.01
CA GLN A 305 16.87 12.81 32.47
C GLN A 305 15.40 13.11 32.15
N SER A 306 14.85 12.35 31.19
CA SER A 306 13.43 12.36 30.86
C SER A 306 12.85 10.95 30.88
N ILE A 307 11.58 10.84 31.26
CA ILE A 307 10.80 9.60 31.21
C ILE A 307 9.54 9.84 30.37
N SER A 308 9.19 8.87 29.53
CA SER A 308 7.99 8.90 28.72
C SER A 308 7.06 7.75 29.13
N GLU A 309 5.83 8.09 29.51
CA GLU A 309 4.80 7.14 29.89
C GLU A 309 3.71 7.13 28.82
N SER A 310 3.38 5.94 28.31
CA SER A 310 2.36 5.75 27.28
C SER A 310 1.15 4.98 27.82
N PHE A 311 -0.05 5.45 27.53
CA PHE A 311 -1.29 4.74 27.85
C PHE A 311 -2.29 4.78 26.69
N ILE A 312 -3.28 3.87 26.72
CA ILE A 312 -4.34 3.80 25.71
C ILE A 312 -5.56 4.57 26.24
N LEU A 313 -6.03 5.55 25.47
CA LEU A 313 -7.26 6.28 25.71
C LEU A 313 -8.41 5.64 24.92
N ASP A 314 -9.45 5.20 25.62
CA ASP A 314 -10.66 4.64 25.02
C ASP A 314 -11.74 5.72 24.84
N SER A 315 -12.18 5.94 23.60
CA SER A 315 -13.20 6.93 23.25
C SER A 315 -14.63 6.37 23.26
N PHE A 316 -14.85 5.12 23.69
CA PHE A 316 -16.15 4.43 23.57
C PHE A 316 -17.34 5.16 24.20
N ASN A 317 -17.11 5.88 25.30
CA ASN A 317 -18.14 6.62 26.03
C ASN A 317 -18.05 8.14 25.86
N LEU A 318 -17.24 8.62 24.90
CA LEU A 318 -17.05 10.04 24.65
C LEU A 318 -17.91 10.49 23.46
N SER A 319 -18.72 11.53 23.68
CA SER A 319 -19.49 12.19 22.62
C SER A 319 -18.59 12.93 21.63
N ALA A 320 -19.09 13.24 20.44
CA ALA A 320 -18.36 14.10 19.50
C ALA A 320 -18.11 15.49 20.11
N GLY A 321 -16.89 16.01 19.95
CA GLY A 321 -16.48 17.27 20.55
C GLY A 321 -14.98 17.36 20.85
N ASN A 322 -14.57 18.50 21.38
CA ASN A 322 -13.19 18.75 21.78
C ASN A 322 -12.96 18.29 23.22
N TYR A 323 -11.87 17.57 23.44
CA TYR A 323 -11.42 17.13 24.75
C TYR A 323 -9.98 17.62 25.00
N VAL A 324 -9.68 17.95 26.23
CA VAL A 324 -8.35 18.36 26.68
C VAL A 324 -7.73 17.21 27.46
N ILE A 325 -6.56 16.74 27.04
CA ILE A 325 -5.74 15.84 27.84
C ILE A 325 -4.71 16.68 28.56
N LYS A 326 -4.72 16.63 29.89
CA LYS A 326 -3.88 17.44 30.76
C LYS A 326 -3.04 16.54 31.65
N ALA A 327 -1.74 16.72 31.65
CA ALA A 327 -0.83 16.02 32.54
C ALA A 327 -0.20 17.00 33.54
N CYS A 328 -0.16 16.60 34.81
CA CYS A 328 0.29 17.43 35.92
C CYS A 328 1.22 16.66 36.86
N ILE A 329 2.19 17.37 37.39
CA ILE A 329 3.04 16.94 38.50
C ILE A 329 2.76 17.86 39.69
N GLU A 330 2.73 17.30 40.89
CA GLU A 330 2.62 18.12 42.10
C GLU A 330 3.93 18.88 42.33
N PRO A 331 3.88 20.20 42.62
CA PRO A 331 5.09 20.99 42.81
C PRO A 331 5.97 20.45 43.93
N ILE A 332 7.27 20.33 43.65
CA ILE A 332 8.25 19.85 44.62
C ILE A 332 8.65 20.97 45.59
N GLU A 333 9.06 20.61 46.79
CA GLU A 333 9.54 21.57 47.78
C GLU A 333 10.77 22.33 47.24
N SER A 334 10.79 23.65 47.38
CA SER A 334 11.84 24.54 46.84
C SER A 334 11.92 24.65 45.32
N GLU A 335 10.98 24.09 44.57
CA GLU A 335 10.84 24.33 43.14
C GLU A 335 10.31 25.75 42.88
N LEU A 336 11.06 26.51 42.07
CA LEU A 336 10.73 27.91 41.74
C LEU A 336 9.84 28.03 40.51
N LYS A 337 10.01 27.15 39.52
CA LYS A 337 9.20 27.12 38.30
C LYS A 337 8.15 26.03 38.44
N LYS A 338 6.92 26.42 38.70
CA LYS A 338 5.79 25.49 38.89
C LYS A 338 4.86 25.44 37.68
N GLU A 339 5.02 26.38 36.75
CA GLU A 339 4.15 26.54 35.59
C GLU A 339 4.39 25.44 34.54
N ASN A 340 5.62 24.93 34.45
CA ASN A 340 6.04 23.84 33.59
C ASN A 340 5.69 22.45 34.15
N ASN A 341 5.11 22.35 35.35
CA ASN A 341 4.60 21.09 35.90
C ASN A 341 3.28 20.65 35.27
N GLU A 342 2.69 21.46 34.40
CA GLU A 342 1.46 21.14 33.70
C GLU A 342 1.62 21.32 32.19
N PHE A 343 1.13 20.34 31.41
CA PHE A 343 1.02 20.45 29.97
C PHE A 343 -0.32 19.90 29.50
N SER A 344 -0.96 20.62 28.57
CA SER A 344 -2.28 20.26 28.04
C SER A 344 -2.25 20.15 26.52
N CYS A 345 -2.98 19.18 25.97
CA CYS A 345 -3.16 18.96 24.54
C CYS A 345 -4.66 18.83 24.23
N MET A 346 -5.09 19.28 23.06
CA MET A 346 -6.47 19.12 22.59
C MET A 346 -6.59 17.98 21.58
N ILE A 347 -7.64 17.19 21.72
CA ILE A 347 -8.09 16.19 20.75
C ILE A 347 -9.52 16.52 20.33
N ASN A 348 -9.87 16.20 19.09
CA ASN A 348 -11.22 16.39 18.54
C ASN A 348 -11.82 15.05 18.13
N ILE A 349 -12.99 14.71 18.67
CA ILE A 349 -13.72 13.50 18.36
C ILE A 349 -14.81 13.81 17.32
N LEU A 350 -14.67 13.22 16.12
CA LEU A 350 -15.64 13.36 15.04
C LEU A 350 -16.68 12.22 15.08
N GLN A 351 -17.93 12.57 14.77
CA GLN A 351 -19.00 11.61 14.53
C GLN A 351 -18.75 10.89 13.20
N SER A 352 -18.67 9.55 13.20
CA SER A 352 -18.38 8.78 11.99
C SER A 352 -19.56 8.82 11.00
N SER A 353 -19.37 9.39 9.80
CA SER A 353 -20.37 9.33 8.71
C SER A 353 -20.12 8.24 7.66
N ASP A 354 -19.01 7.49 7.72
CA ASP A 354 -18.58 6.67 6.56
C ASP A 354 -18.99 5.20 6.58
N LYS A 355 -19.74 4.73 7.57
CA LYS A 355 -20.15 3.32 7.55
C LYS A 355 -21.18 3.03 6.45
N MET A 356 -22.09 3.95 6.11
CA MET A 356 -23.22 3.62 5.23
C MET A 356 -22.88 3.48 3.73
N PHE A 357 -21.77 4.07 3.26
CA PHE A 357 -21.41 4.06 1.83
C PHE A 357 -20.59 2.83 1.39
N ASP A 358 -19.91 2.15 2.33
CA ASP A 358 -19.05 0.99 2.03
C ASP A 358 -19.85 -0.33 1.89
N TYR A 359 -21.01 -0.44 2.55
CA TYR A 359 -21.87 -1.63 2.45
C TYR A 359 -22.60 -1.77 1.11
N THR A 360 -22.99 -0.64 0.50
CA THR A 360 -23.85 -0.64 -0.70
C THR A 360 -23.16 -1.22 -1.92
N ILE A 361 -21.82 -1.20 -1.98
CA ILE A 361 -21.04 -1.71 -3.11
C ILE A 361 -20.44 -3.09 -2.81
N ASN A 362 -19.92 -3.30 -1.60
CA ASN A 362 -19.15 -4.51 -1.28
C ASN A 362 -20.03 -5.76 -1.12
N ILE A 363 -21.22 -5.63 -0.53
CA ILE A 363 -22.13 -6.77 -0.33
C ILE A 363 -22.62 -7.35 -1.67
N PRO A 364 -23.12 -6.53 -2.62
CA PRO A 364 -23.50 -7.03 -3.94
C PRO A 364 -22.31 -7.62 -4.71
N LEU A 365 -21.14 -7.02 -4.61
CA LEU A 365 -19.96 -7.50 -5.34
C LEU A 365 -19.50 -8.87 -4.82
N ALA A 366 -19.49 -9.07 -3.49
CA ALA A 366 -19.18 -10.36 -2.88
C ALA A 366 -20.19 -11.45 -3.29
N PHE A 367 -21.48 -11.11 -3.38
CA PHE A 367 -22.51 -12.02 -3.89
C PHE A 367 -22.22 -12.45 -5.33
N ILE A 368 -21.88 -11.50 -6.20
CA ILE A 368 -21.56 -11.75 -7.61
C ILE A 368 -20.34 -12.67 -7.73
N PHE A 369 -19.28 -12.42 -6.97
CA PHE A 369 -18.10 -13.28 -7.01
C PHE A 369 -18.39 -14.71 -6.55
N GLY A 370 -19.15 -14.89 -5.45
CA GLY A 370 -19.56 -16.22 -5.00
C GLY A 370 -20.44 -16.94 -6.03
N PHE A 371 -21.34 -16.21 -6.68
CA PHE A 371 -22.16 -16.75 -7.78
C PHE A 371 -21.30 -17.23 -8.96
N LEU A 372 -20.32 -16.43 -9.38
CA LEU A 372 -19.42 -16.76 -10.50
C LEU A 372 -18.47 -17.90 -10.17
N GLU A 373 -18.07 -18.07 -8.91
CA GLU A 373 -17.23 -19.19 -8.46
C GLU A 373 -17.86 -20.55 -8.78
N THR A 374 -19.18 -20.69 -8.66
CA THR A 374 -19.85 -21.98 -8.93
C THR A 374 -19.96 -22.27 -10.44
N PHE A 375 -19.87 -21.24 -11.27
CA PHE A 375 -19.74 -21.38 -12.72
C PHE A 375 -18.28 -21.55 -13.17
N SER A 376 -17.35 -21.72 -12.22
CA SER A 376 -15.99 -22.11 -12.59
C SER A 376 -16.08 -23.37 -13.44
N PRO A 377 -15.38 -23.39 -14.57
CA PRO A 377 -15.50 -24.52 -15.46
C PRO A 377 -14.79 -25.76 -14.94
N CYS A 378 -13.83 -25.57 -14.03
CA CYS A 378 -13.25 -26.59 -13.20
C CYS A 378 -14.35 -27.33 -12.42
N LEU A 379 -15.20 -26.58 -11.70
CA LEU A 379 -16.29 -27.11 -10.91
C LEU A 379 -17.40 -27.72 -11.75
N VAL A 380 -17.81 -27.10 -12.86
CA VAL A 380 -18.87 -27.65 -13.73
C VAL A 380 -18.49 -29.02 -14.31
N ILE A 381 -17.24 -29.19 -14.74
CA ILE A 381 -16.73 -30.48 -15.25
C ILE A 381 -16.71 -31.53 -14.14
N LEU A 382 -16.32 -31.11 -12.95
CA LEU A 382 -16.18 -31.96 -11.77
C LEU A 382 -17.53 -32.41 -11.23
N LEU A 383 -18.49 -31.48 -11.13
CA LEU A 383 -19.86 -31.74 -10.74
C LEU A 383 -20.53 -32.69 -11.73
N SER A 384 -20.33 -32.48 -13.05
CA SER A 384 -20.79 -33.42 -14.08
C SER A 384 -20.23 -34.84 -13.89
N PHE A 385 -18.98 -34.96 -13.43
CA PHE A 385 -18.35 -36.24 -13.13
C PHE A 385 -18.94 -36.87 -11.86
N VAL A 386 -19.12 -36.10 -10.78
CA VAL A 386 -19.80 -36.56 -9.54
C VAL A 386 -21.21 -37.03 -9.83
N LEU A 387 -21.99 -36.25 -10.58
CA LEU A 387 -23.34 -36.59 -11.02
C LEU A 387 -23.38 -37.92 -11.79
N SER A 388 -22.35 -38.24 -12.58
CA SER A 388 -22.33 -39.51 -13.31
C SER A 388 -22.18 -40.74 -12.43
N TYR A 389 -21.69 -40.59 -11.18
CA TYR A 389 -21.59 -41.67 -10.20
C TYR A 389 -22.74 -41.67 -9.20
N THR A 390 -23.33 -40.50 -8.89
CA THR A 390 -24.47 -40.38 -7.97
C THR A 390 -25.82 -40.64 -8.66
N ILE A 391 -25.97 -40.27 -9.94
CA ILE A 391 -27.20 -40.43 -10.72
C ILE A 391 -27.18 -41.79 -11.45
N GLY A 392 -27.65 -42.82 -10.75
CA GLY A 392 -27.97 -44.11 -11.35
C GLY A 392 -29.15 -44.03 -12.33
N LYS A 393 -29.37 -45.09 -13.12
CA LYS A 393 -30.44 -45.17 -14.16
C LYS A 393 -31.89 -45.02 -13.65
N GLY A 394 -32.12 -44.77 -12.35
CA GLY A 394 -33.46 -44.66 -11.76
C GLY A 394 -33.53 -43.78 -10.50
N THR A 395 -32.61 -42.82 -10.31
CA THR A 395 -32.66 -41.92 -9.14
C THR A 395 -33.86 -40.98 -9.21
N SER A 396 -34.55 -40.81 -8.08
CA SER A 396 -35.65 -39.86 -7.98
C SER A 396 -35.15 -38.42 -8.02
N PHE A 397 -36.00 -37.47 -8.43
CA PHE A 397 -35.70 -36.03 -8.40
C PHE A 397 -35.11 -35.59 -7.05
N LYS A 398 -35.70 -36.11 -5.95
CA LYS A 398 -35.26 -35.81 -4.58
C LYS A 398 -33.81 -36.22 -4.34
N GLU A 399 -33.43 -37.44 -4.72
CA GLU A 399 -32.08 -37.94 -4.50
C GLU A 399 -31.02 -37.12 -5.25
N GLY A 400 -31.26 -36.84 -6.54
CA GLY A 400 -30.35 -36.03 -7.36
C GLY A 400 -30.16 -34.61 -6.80
N PHE A 401 -31.26 -33.98 -6.38
CA PHE A 401 -31.22 -32.66 -5.75
C PHE A 401 -30.43 -32.67 -4.43
N PHE A 402 -30.72 -33.63 -3.54
CA PHE A 402 -30.03 -33.75 -2.24
C PHE A 402 -28.52 -33.96 -2.40
N TYR A 403 -28.09 -34.76 -3.38
CA TYR A 403 -26.66 -34.98 -3.60
C TYR A 403 -25.90 -33.71 -4.01
N VAL A 404 -26.51 -32.86 -4.84
CA VAL A 404 -25.88 -31.59 -5.25
C VAL A 404 -25.81 -30.61 -4.08
N MET A 405 -26.86 -30.52 -3.25
CA MET A 405 -26.86 -29.65 -2.08
C MET A 405 -25.85 -30.09 -1.02
N ILE A 406 -25.76 -31.39 -0.74
CA ILE A 406 -24.79 -31.94 0.22
C ILE A 406 -23.35 -31.71 -0.25
N PHE A 407 -23.11 -31.83 -1.56
CA PHE A 407 -21.82 -31.46 -2.16
C PHE A 407 -21.51 -29.97 -1.98
N GLY A 408 -22.48 -29.09 -2.26
CA GLY A 408 -22.35 -27.64 -2.10
C GLY A 408 -22.05 -27.21 -0.66
N ILE A 409 -22.65 -27.87 0.34
CA ILE A 409 -22.33 -27.63 1.77
C ILE A 409 -20.85 -27.92 2.06
N GLY A 410 -20.31 -29.00 1.52
CA GLY A 410 -18.88 -29.31 1.65
C GLY A 410 -17.99 -28.27 0.97
N PHE A 411 -18.41 -27.77 -0.19
CA PHE A 411 -17.67 -26.74 -0.92
C PHE A 411 -17.64 -25.39 -0.17
N VAL A 412 -18.80 -24.94 0.33
CA VAL A 412 -18.92 -23.69 1.10
C VAL A 412 -18.16 -23.76 2.44
N SER A 413 -18.13 -24.92 3.10
CA SER A 413 -17.37 -25.05 4.34
C SER A 413 -15.86 -24.91 4.14
N ALA A 414 -15.32 -25.34 3.00
CA ALA A 414 -13.93 -25.10 2.64
C ALA A 414 -13.65 -23.61 2.39
N ALA A 415 -14.55 -22.91 1.67
CA ALA A 415 -14.44 -21.47 1.43
C ALA A 415 -14.41 -20.67 2.74
N LEU A 416 -15.28 -21.00 3.69
CA LEU A 416 -15.31 -20.36 5.02
C LEU A 416 -13.99 -20.52 5.78
N ILE A 417 -13.38 -21.71 5.73
CA ILE A 417 -12.10 -21.96 6.40
C ILE A 417 -10.96 -21.17 5.74
N ILE A 418 -10.88 -21.13 4.39
CA ILE A 418 -9.85 -20.34 3.72
C ILE A 418 -10.01 -18.85 4.03
N SER A 419 -11.24 -18.33 4.02
CA SER A 419 -11.50 -16.93 4.37
C SER A 419 -11.04 -16.60 5.80
N LEU A 420 -11.29 -17.48 6.77
CA LEU A 420 -10.83 -17.31 8.14
C LEU A 420 -9.30 -17.36 8.27
N ILE A 421 -8.65 -18.29 7.57
CA ILE A 421 -7.18 -18.42 7.55
C ILE A 421 -6.53 -17.19 6.92
N THR A 422 -7.12 -16.66 5.85
CA THR A 422 -6.55 -15.53 5.10
C THR A 422 -6.53 -14.25 5.94
N ILE A 423 -7.53 -14.02 6.79
CA ILE A 423 -7.52 -12.92 7.76
C ILE A 423 -6.33 -13.03 8.72
N LEU A 424 -6.08 -14.23 9.23
CA LEU A 424 -5.02 -14.48 10.21
C LEU A 424 -3.62 -14.35 9.60
N ILE A 425 -3.49 -14.52 8.28
CA ILE A 425 -2.21 -14.57 7.56
C ILE A 425 -1.89 -13.25 6.84
N PHE A 426 -2.74 -12.22 6.90
CA PHE A 426 -2.54 -10.97 6.15
C PHE A 426 -1.31 -10.17 6.64
N PHE A 427 -0.14 -10.56 6.14
CA PHE A 427 1.16 -9.96 6.38
C PHE A 427 1.75 -9.46 5.06
N SER A 428 2.20 -8.20 5.07
CA SER A 428 3.02 -7.51 4.07
C SER A 428 2.52 -7.53 2.62
N VAL A 429 2.32 -6.34 2.05
CA VAL A 429 1.92 -6.11 0.65
C VAL A 429 2.79 -6.88 -0.35
N SER A 430 4.08 -7.05 -0.07
CA SER A 430 5.02 -7.73 -0.96
C SER A 430 4.76 -9.24 -1.11
N PHE A 431 4.26 -9.92 -0.08
CA PHE A 431 3.99 -11.36 -0.14
C PHE A 431 2.71 -11.66 -0.94
N GLN A 432 1.73 -10.77 -0.88
CA GLN A 432 0.48 -10.86 -1.63
C GLN A 432 0.74 -10.84 -3.15
N THR A 433 1.58 -9.94 -3.64
CA THR A 433 1.91 -9.81 -5.07
C THR A 433 2.51 -11.11 -5.63
N ILE A 434 3.43 -11.75 -4.89
CA ILE A 434 4.07 -13.01 -5.29
C ILE A 434 3.04 -14.14 -5.41
N LEU A 435 2.11 -14.23 -4.46
CA LEU A 435 1.06 -15.25 -4.48
C LEU A 435 0.08 -15.05 -5.64
N ILE A 436 -0.27 -13.80 -5.97
CA ILE A 436 -1.14 -13.49 -7.12
C ILE A 436 -0.45 -13.87 -8.44
N TRP A 437 0.85 -13.57 -8.58
CA TRP A 437 1.64 -14.02 -9.73
C TRP A 437 1.62 -15.54 -9.87
N ALA A 438 1.91 -16.27 -8.78
CA ALA A 438 1.90 -17.72 -8.78
C ALA A 438 0.52 -18.30 -9.15
N ALA A 439 -0.57 -17.72 -8.63
CA ALA A 439 -1.93 -18.12 -8.93
C ALA A 439 -2.30 -17.86 -10.40
N CYS A 440 -1.94 -16.71 -10.96
CA CYS A 440 -2.23 -16.36 -12.35
C CYS A 440 -1.44 -17.23 -13.33
N ILE A 441 -0.15 -17.49 -13.06
CA ILE A 441 0.68 -18.40 -13.86
C ILE A 441 0.06 -19.80 -13.87
N PHE A 442 -0.33 -20.31 -12.69
CA PHE A 442 -0.95 -21.60 -12.57
C PHE A 442 -2.30 -21.69 -13.31
N ALA A 443 -3.13 -20.65 -13.22
CA ALA A 443 -4.41 -20.56 -13.93
C ALA A 443 -4.23 -20.54 -15.46
N ILE A 444 -3.23 -19.82 -15.99
CA ILE A 444 -2.91 -19.81 -17.43
C ILE A 444 -2.46 -21.20 -17.89
N LEU A 445 -1.55 -21.84 -17.15
CA LEU A 445 -1.08 -23.20 -17.45
C LEU A 445 -2.25 -24.20 -17.44
N PHE A 446 -3.15 -24.08 -16.47
CA PHE A 446 -4.33 -24.93 -16.37
C PHE A 446 -5.33 -24.66 -17.51
N GLY A 447 -5.57 -23.40 -17.87
CA GLY A 447 -6.43 -23.00 -18.98
C GLY A 447 -5.95 -23.53 -20.33
N LEU A 448 -4.64 -23.50 -20.58
CA LEU A 448 -4.05 -24.08 -21.79
C LEU A 448 -4.22 -25.61 -21.84
N ASN A 449 -4.03 -26.27 -20.69
CA ASN A 449 -4.25 -27.71 -20.56
C ASN A 449 -5.73 -28.10 -20.79
N THR A 450 -6.70 -27.31 -20.33
CA THR A 450 -8.13 -27.59 -20.56
C THR A 450 -8.53 -27.44 -22.05
N ILE A 451 -7.92 -26.50 -22.79
CA ILE A 451 -8.14 -26.32 -24.24
C ILE A 451 -7.60 -27.53 -25.05
N GLY A 452 -6.81 -28.41 -24.45
CA GLY A 452 -6.20 -29.58 -25.11
C GLY A 452 -4.82 -29.28 -25.72
N LEU A 453 -4.18 -28.20 -25.26
CA LEU A 453 -2.74 -27.98 -25.42
C LEU A 453 -2.05 -28.63 -24.22
N ASP A 454 -1.68 -29.90 -24.34
CA ASP A 454 -0.99 -30.68 -23.31
C ASP A 454 0.45 -30.14 -23.06
N ILE A 455 0.59 -28.93 -22.52
CA ILE A 455 1.88 -28.32 -22.15
C ILE A 455 2.57 -29.15 -21.05
N ILE A 456 1.78 -29.80 -20.19
CA ILE A 456 2.24 -30.73 -19.14
C ILE A 456 3.01 -31.92 -19.73
N ARG A 457 2.67 -32.35 -20.96
CA ARG A 457 3.37 -33.44 -21.67
C ARG A 457 4.71 -32.98 -22.24
N PHE A 458 4.87 -31.69 -22.49
CA PHE A 458 6.14 -31.05 -22.89
C PHE A 458 7.16 -31.07 -21.73
N PHE A 459 6.68 -30.93 -20.49
CA PHE A 459 7.51 -31.00 -19.26
C PHE A 459 7.66 -32.41 -18.65
N LYS A 460 7.21 -33.48 -19.32
CA LYS A 460 7.25 -34.88 -18.81
C LYS A 460 6.60 -35.11 -17.44
N VAL A 461 5.77 -34.22 -16.93
CA VAL A 461 5.06 -34.44 -15.66
C VAL A 461 3.79 -35.24 -15.95
N LYS A 462 3.79 -36.56 -15.71
CA LYS A 462 2.56 -37.39 -15.78
C LYS A 462 1.66 -37.09 -14.57
N GLY A 463 0.94 -35.97 -14.60
CA GLY A 463 -0.09 -35.65 -13.63
C GLY A 463 -1.37 -36.45 -13.89
N GLU A 464 -1.58 -37.57 -13.21
CA GLU A 464 -2.79 -38.41 -13.30
C GLU A 464 -4.00 -37.81 -12.54
N THR A 465 -4.34 -36.54 -12.74
CA THR A 465 -5.47 -35.89 -12.03
C THR A 465 -6.80 -36.62 -12.26
N LYS A 466 -7.02 -37.18 -13.45
CA LYS A 466 -8.19 -38.03 -13.74
C LYS A 466 -8.28 -39.27 -12.86
N VAL A 467 -7.15 -39.92 -12.56
CA VAL A 467 -7.11 -41.16 -11.75
C VAL A 467 -7.35 -40.83 -10.28
N LEU A 468 -6.76 -39.74 -9.78
CA LEU A 468 -6.96 -39.27 -8.41
C LEU A 468 -8.43 -38.91 -8.15
N VAL A 469 -9.01 -38.08 -9.00
CA VAL A 469 -10.42 -37.66 -8.90
C VAL A 469 -11.36 -38.86 -9.03
N GLN A 470 -11.06 -39.81 -9.93
CA GLN A 470 -11.82 -41.07 -10.05
C GLN A 470 -11.77 -41.92 -8.78
N LYS A 471 -10.59 -42.07 -8.18
CA LYS A 471 -10.40 -42.85 -6.94
C LYS A 471 -11.12 -42.19 -5.76
N LEU A 472 -10.99 -40.87 -5.62
CA LEU A 472 -11.67 -40.09 -4.57
C LEU A 472 -13.18 -40.16 -4.73
N ALA A 473 -13.72 -39.85 -5.91
CA ALA A 473 -15.16 -39.92 -6.15
C ALA A 473 -15.71 -41.33 -5.88
N LYS A 474 -15.08 -42.40 -6.37
CA LYS A 474 -15.54 -43.77 -6.10
C LYS A 474 -15.56 -44.14 -4.61
N LYS A 475 -14.60 -43.61 -3.84
CA LYS A 475 -14.48 -43.87 -2.40
C LYS A 475 -15.54 -43.11 -1.59
N TYR A 476 -15.75 -41.84 -1.91
CA TYR A 476 -16.52 -40.91 -1.10
C TYR A 476 -17.99 -40.70 -1.55
N VAL A 477 -18.36 -41.07 -2.79
CA VAL A 477 -19.73 -40.91 -3.31
C VAL A 477 -20.76 -41.82 -2.62
N LYS A 478 -20.34 -42.88 -1.93
CA LYS A 478 -21.25 -43.90 -1.38
C LYS A 478 -22.03 -43.46 -0.14
N THR A 479 -21.60 -42.40 0.55
CA THR A 479 -22.23 -41.92 1.80
C THR A 479 -22.45 -40.41 1.74
N TYR A 480 -23.47 -39.90 2.44
CA TYR A 480 -23.72 -38.46 2.51
C TYR A 480 -22.53 -37.69 3.10
N THR A 481 -21.93 -38.21 4.19
CA THR A 481 -20.70 -37.65 4.77
C THR A 481 -19.54 -37.65 3.78
N GLY A 482 -19.42 -38.71 2.97
CA GLY A 482 -18.39 -38.76 1.94
C GLY A 482 -18.59 -37.69 0.87
N ILE A 483 -19.83 -37.37 0.50
CA ILE A 483 -20.12 -36.32 -0.49
C ILE A 483 -19.80 -34.92 0.07
N VAL A 484 -20.01 -34.68 1.36
CA VAL A 484 -19.55 -33.44 2.02
C VAL A 484 -18.03 -33.34 1.96
N ILE A 485 -17.32 -34.41 2.33
CA ILE A 485 -15.84 -34.47 2.25
C ILE A 485 -15.37 -34.26 0.81
N LEU A 486 -16.10 -34.81 -0.16
CA LEU A 486 -15.79 -34.67 -1.57
C LEU A 486 -15.93 -33.22 -2.04
N GLY A 487 -17.00 -32.52 -1.63
CA GLY A 487 -17.18 -31.08 -1.87
C GLY A 487 -16.04 -30.26 -1.26
N PHE A 488 -15.68 -30.55 -0.01
CA PHE A 488 -14.59 -29.88 0.69
C PHE A 488 -13.25 -30.03 -0.02
N LEU A 489 -12.86 -31.26 -0.37
CA LEU A 489 -11.61 -31.53 -1.08
C LEU A 489 -11.59 -30.90 -2.47
N PHE A 490 -12.75 -30.79 -3.12
CA PHE A 490 -12.85 -30.25 -4.47
C PHE A 490 -12.68 -28.74 -4.53
N TYR A 491 -12.96 -28.02 -3.44
CA TYR A 491 -12.61 -26.60 -3.31
C TYR A 491 -11.10 -26.36 -3.50
N PHE A 492 -10.27 -27.12 -2.80
CA PHE A 492 -8.79 -27.02 -2.89
C PHE A 492 -8.22 -27.57 -4.20
N LEU A 493 -8.97 -28.40 -4.90
CA LEU A 493 -8.58 -28.95 -6.20
C LEU A 493 -9.05 -28.09 -7.36
N ASP A 494 -9.73 -26.98 -7.10
CA ASP A 494 -10.20 -26.04 -8.11
C ASP A 494 -9.15 -24.92 -8.35
N PRO A 495 -8.30 -25.05 -9.38
CA PRO A 495 -7.30 -24.02 -9.71
C PRO A 495 -7.95 -22.72 -10.21
N CYS A 496 -9.22 -22.76 -10.60
CA CYS A 496 -9.98 -21.60 -11.05
C CYS A 496 -10.37 -20.67 -9.87
N VAL A 497 -10.31 -21.15 -8.61
CA VAL A 497 -10.72 -20.38 -7.41
C VAL A 497 -9.68 -19.33 -7.02
N ALA A 498 -8.38 -19.64 -7.18
CA ALA A 498 -7.32 -18.78 -6.64
C ALA A 498 -7.34 -17.34 -7.19
N PRO A 499 -7.46 -17.08 -8.52
CA PRO A 499 -7.50 -15.71 -9.03
C PRO A 499 -8.72 -14.91 -8.57
N LEU A 500 -9.89 -15.56 -8.45
CA LEU A 500 -11.13 -14.94 -7.95
C LEU A 500 -11.03 -14.61 -6.46
N PHE A 501 -10.45 -15.51 -5.67
CA PHE A 501 -10.22 -15.31 -4.24
C PHE A 501 -9.29 -14.11 -3.98
N PHE A 502 -8.21 -13.98 -4.75
CA PHE A 502 -7.29 -12.85 -4.59
C PHE A 502 -7.91 -11.51 -5.00
N ALA A 503 -8.79 -11.48 -6.01
CA ALA A 503 -9.53 -10.27 -6.37
C ALA A 503 -10.46 -9.81 -5.23
N MET A 504 -10.90 -10.73 -4.35
CA MET A 504 -11.73 -10.42 -3.19
C MET A 504 -10.94 -10.03 -1.93
N ALA A 505 -9.63 -10.30 -1.87
CA ALA A 505 -8.79 -9.98 -0.72
C ALA A 505 -8.92 -8.51 -0.24
N PRO A 506 -8.89 -7.48 -1.11
CA PRO A 506 -9.05 -6.10 -0.65
C PRO A 506 -10.44 -5.80 -0.07
N LEU A 507 -11.50 -6.51 -0.49
CA LEU A 507 -12.85 -6.35 0.09
C LEU A 507 -12.97 -6.94 1.50
N ILE A 508 -12.11 -7.91 1.84
CA ILE A 508 -12.17 -8.67 3.10
C ILE A 508 -11.56 -7.89 4.28
N LEU A 509 -10.80 -6.83 4.02
CA LEU A 509 -10.10 -6.01 5.02
C LEU A 509 -10.97 -4.94 5.70
N ASN A 510 -12.21 -4.72 5.23
CA ASN A 510 -13.10 -3.72 5.79
C ASN A 510 -13.94 -4.25 6.97
N VAL A 511 -14.47 -3.33 7.78
CA VAL A 511 -14.91 -3.51 9.17
C VAL A 511 -16.04 -4.55 9.38
N ASP A 512 -16.70 -5.04 8.32
CA ASP A 512 -17.84 -5.97 8.41
C ASP A 512 -17.68 -7.26 7.56
N PHE A 513 -16.56 -7.96 7.76
CA PHE A 513 -16.23 -9.25 7.16
C PHE A 513 -17.38 -10.28 7.21
N THR A 514 -18.05 -10.42 8.35
CA THR A 514 -19.07 -11.46 8.57
C THR A 514 -20.18 -11.39 7.52
N LEU A 515 -20.64 -10.18 7.18
CA LEU A 515 -21.76 -9.98 6.28
C LEU A 515 -21.34 -10.16 4.82
N ILE A 516 -20.12 -9.76 4.47
CA ILE A 516 -19.50 -9.99 3.15
C ILE A 516 -19.33 -11.49 2.89
N VAL A 517 -18.83 -12.25 3.86
CA VAL A 517 -18.65 -13.70 3.76
C VAL A 517 -19.98 -14.42 3.64
N ILE A 518 -20.98 -14.02 4.42
CA ILE A 518 -22.34 -14.58 4.31
C ILE A 518 -22.89 -14.32 2.90
N SER A 519 -22.76 -13.09 2.38
CA SER A 519 -23.18 -12.72 1.03
C SER A 519 -22.49 -13.57 -0.04
N PHE A 520 -21.17 -13.75 0.08
CA PHE A 520 -20.41 -14.63 -0.81
C PHE A 520 -20.89 -16.08 -0.76
N CYS A 521 -21.06 -16.65 0.44
CA CYS A 521 -21.54 -18.03 0.61
C CYS A 521 -22.96 -18.23 0.06
N LEU A 522 -23.83 -17.22 0.19
CA LEU A 522 -25.16 -17.22 -0.43
C LEU A 522 -25.06 -17.19 -1.96
N GLY A 523 -24.14 -16.40 -2.51
CA GLY A 523 -23.80 -16.39 -3.93
C GLY A 523 -23.38 -17.77 -4.44
N VAL A 524 -22.51 -18.48 -3.72
CA VAL A 524 -22.06 -19.85 -4.06
C VAL A 524 -23.20 -20.87 -4.01
N MET A 525 -24.10 -20.77 -3.02
CA MET A 525 -25.20 -21.74 -2.89
C MET A 525 -26.25 -21.63 -4.01
N LEU A 526 -26.49 -20.44 -4.55
CA LEU A 526 -27.57 -20.21 -5.52
C LEU A 526 -27.41 -21.05 -6.81
N PRO A 527 -26.24 -21.12 -7.46
CA PRO A 527 -26.05 -22.00 -8.61
C PRO A 527 -26.14 -23.50 -8.27
N PHE A 528 -25.73 -23.94 -7.07
CA PHE A 528 -25.92 -25.34 -6.64
C PHE A 528 -27.40 -25.72 -6.57
N VAL A 529 -28.26 -24.82 -6.09
CA VAL A 529 -29.72 -25.04 -6.11
C VAL A 529 -30.22 -25.20 -7.56
N GLY A 530 -29.79 -24.32 -8.47
CA GLY A 530 -30.15 -24.39 -9.89
C GLY A 530 -29.69 -25.69 -10.55
N ILE A 531 -28.43 -26.09 -10.32
CA ILE A 531 -27.88 -27.34 -10.85
C ILE A 531 -28.59 -28.55 -10.24
N GLY A 532 -28.92 -28.50 -8.95
CA GLY A 532 -29.68 -29.54 -8.25
C GLY A 532 -31.07 -29.76 -8.87
N ILE A 533 -31.80 -28.69 -9.19
CA ILE A 533 -33.10 -28.77 -9.87
C ILE A 533 -32.96 -29.39 -11.25
N ILE A 534 -31.95 -28.98 -12.03
CA ILE A 534 -31.69 -29.53 -13.37
C ILE A 534 -31.33 -31.02 -13.29
N ALA A 535 -30.47 -31.38 -12.34
CA ALA A 535 -30.01 -32.75 -12.10
C ALA A 535 -31.16 -33.67 -11.68
N GLY A 536 -32.06 -33.18 -10.83
CA GLY A 536 -33.24 -33.93 -10.39
C GLY A 536 -34.30 -34.10 -11.49
N SER A 537 -34.50 -33.08 -12.34
CA SER A 537 -35.63 -33.07 -13.30
C SER A 537 -35.32 -33.69 -14.65
N VAL A 538 -34.10 -33.52 -15.18
CA VAL A 538 -33.82 -33.80 -16.60
C VAL A 538 -32.51 -34.57 -16.78
N SER A 539 -32.56 -35.88 -16.55
CA SER A 539 -31.43 -36.79 -16.84
C SER A 539 -30.97 -36.73 -18.32
N LYS A 540 -31.85 -36.27 -19.22
CA LYS A 540 -31.59 -36.09 -20.66
C LYS A 540 -30.79 -34.82 -20.98
N LEU A 541 -30.94 -33.74 -20.22
CA LEU A 541 -30.21 -32.47 -20.42
C LEU A 541 -28.78 -32.57 -19.90
N ALA A 542 -28.57 -33.24 -18.76
CA ALA A 542 -27.23 -33.58 -18.27
C ALA A 542 -26.44 -34.42 -19.30
N ARG A 543 -27.11 -35.38 -19.96
CA ARG A 543 -26.51 -36.12 -21.10
C ARG A 543 -26.28 -35.26 -22.34
N ASN A 544 -27.13 -34.28 -22.62
CA ASN A 544 -26.97 -33.39 -23.77
C ASN A 544 -25.84 -32.37 -23.57
N MET A 545 -25.66 -31.83 -22.36
CA MET A 545 -24.48 -31.03 -22.00
C MET A 545 -23.18 -31.84 -22.17
N TYR A 546 -23.22 -33.14 -21.87
CA TYR A 546 -22.08 -34.04 -22.10
C TYR A 546 -21.66 -34.10 -23.58
N LYS A 547 -22.62 -33.94 -24.51
CA LYS A 547 -22.37 -33.90 -25.96
C LYS A 547 -21.56 -32.66 -26.38
N HIS A 548 -21.65 -31.57 -25.62
CA HIS A 548 -20.90 -30.33 -25.84
C HIS A 548 -19.76 -30.11 -24.84
N LYS A 549 -19.38 -31.14 -24.06
CA LYS A 549 -18.30 -31.09 -23.06
C LYS A 549 -16.99 -30.53 -23.60
N PHE A 550 -16.65 -30.82 -24.85
CA PHE A 550 -15.45 -30.29 -25.49
C PHE A 550 -15.55 -28.76 -25.68
N LYS A 551 -16.67 -28.25 -26.20
CA LYS A 551 -16.88 -26.80 -26.40
C LYS A 551 -16.89 -26.04 -25.08
N LEU A 552 -17.56 -26.58 -24.06
CA LEU A 552 -17.59 -25.99 -22.72
C LEU A 552 -16.19 -25.93 -22.10
N ARG A 553 -15.38 -26.99 -22.27
CA ARG A 553 -14.00 -27.03 -21.77
C ARG A 553 -13.08 -26.04 -22.49
N VAL A 554 -13.25 -25.84 -23.80
CA VAL A 554 -12.46 -24.84 -24.54
C VAL A 554 -12.83 -23.42 -24.15
N MET A 555 -14.14 -23.09 -24.07
CA MET A 555 -14.59 -21.77 -23.65
C MET A 555 -14.13 -21.41 -22.24
N SER A 556 -14.28 -22.36 -21.33
CA SER A 556 -13.71 -22.36 -19.99
C SER A 556 -12.25 -21.94 -19.93
N GLY A 557 -11.39 -22.65 -20.69
CA GLY A 557 -9.96 -22.43 -20.64
C GLY A 557 -9.59 -21.04 -21.18
N LEU A 558 -10.31 -20.59 -22.22
CA LEU A 558 -10.16 -19.23 -22.74
C LEU A 558 -10.55 -18.17 -21.72
N ILE A 559 -11.68 -18.33 -21.03
CA ILE A 559 -12.12 -17.40 -19.98
C ILE A 559 -11.07 -17.30 -18.86
N LEU A 560 -10.56 -18.44 -18.40
CA LEU A 560 -9.54 -18.48 -17.35
C LEU A 560 -8.24 -17.77 -17.78
N ILE A 561 -7.77 -18.01 -19.00
CA ILE A 561 -6.58 -17.35 -19.55
C ILE A 561 -6.82 -15.84 -19.68
N CYS A 562 -7.94 -15.42 -20.27
CA CYS A 562 -8.26 -14.00 -20.44
C CYS A 562 -8.34 -13.27 -19.09
N TYR A 563 -8.98 -13.88 -18.10
CA TYR A 563 -9.10 -13.29 -16.76
C TYR A 563 -7.75 -13.20 -16.04
N SER A 564 -6.91 -14.25 -16.11
CA SER A 564 -5.57 -14.21 -15.53
C SER A 564 -4.66 -13.20 -16.24
N MET A 565 -4.77 -13.06 -17.57
CA MET A 565 -4.05 -12.02 -18.31
C MET A 565 -4.53 -10.62 -17.93
N TYR A 566 -5.84 -10.43 -17.73
CA TYR A 566 -6.40 -9.17 -17.24
C TYR A 566 -5.83 -8.80 -15.87
N ILE A 567 -5.80 -9.73 -14.91
CA ILE A 567 -5.20 -9.47 -13.59
C ILE A 567 -3.70 -9.14 -13.70
N ILE A 568 -2.95 -9.90 -14.50
CA ILE A 568 -1.51 -9.63 -14.67
C ILE A 568 -1.29 -8.23 -15.24
N ILE A 569 -2.01 -7.87 -16.31
CA ILE A 569 -1.84 -6.59 -16.98
C ILE A 569 -2.24 -5.45 -16.04
N PHE A 570 -3.44 -5.47 -15.47
CA PHE A 570 -4.02 -4.30 -14.80
C PHE A 570 -3.77 -4.21 -13.29
N HIS A 571 -3.29 -5.27 -12.64
CA HIS A 571 -3.07 -5.28 -11.19
C HIS A 571 -1.66 -5.67 -10.75
N LEU A 572 -0.82 -6.22 -11.64
CA LEU A 572 0.52 -6.69 -11.29
C LEU A 572 1.65 -5.99 -12.07
N VAL A 573 1.35 -5.41 -13.24
CA VAL A 573 2.33 -4.74 -14.11
C VAL A 573 2.20 -3.22 -14.03
N TYR A 574 0.97 -2.71 -13.87
CA TYR A 574 0.65 -1.38 -13.38
C TYR A 574 0.34 -1.47 -11.88
#